data_AF-A6Q4U6-F1
#
_entry.id   AF-A6Q4U6-F1
#
_cell.length_a   1.000
_cell.length_b   1.000
_cell.length_c   1.000
_cell.angle_alpha   90.00
_cell.angle_beta   90.00
_cell.angle_gamma   90.00
#
_symmetry.space_group_name_H-M   'P 1'
#
loop_
_entity.id
_entity.type
_entity.pdbx_description
1 polymer ?
#
loop_
_entity_poly.entity_id
_entity_poly.type
_entity_poly.pdbx_seq_one_letter_code
_entity_poly.pdbx_strand_id
1 'polypeptide(L)'
;MNLDQVIKLYIALFDRAPEKEGVHNWYEAAIVNGWDEGQIAQNMIYAAQEVVNSNPDYLTIYPQYAHVDTNDPNAVRSIIESVYVSLFDKTYQDDPKGIDGWVGAVLEGQNIGNIIASIIYVADGIANGTISADTQTVAHALAYKNKIEVGKYVAQKSPTFLGDFDIYQSFIKNVTDDAESVADAIVDINNYFDSSVTSYDALPLEVRSLLIDQGAKIDKDIITYSFPQVMPLEYQDEISYSNHWQPLNLIDQSRVREAFHELGSVLGVRFEEVDSNGDIRFSKVTPSSQDEAGFAVQEIYDGKMVTSGVGSDIFLANDYDVIAAPKDVILHEIGHAFGLKHPFEGSPTMPSSYDNTLYTIMSYTQEETALPEITMKNLGDSFEYTVQTDPIGRKSIGYYDLLALRYLYGSTEHDLTNETYDISDLYNQHAFAHIVDDGGIDTVVLDSQEPAYIDLRGGEFLSSIGDHLPFNSIKQQIQEQMSLEDIPSSYFDDIYAGVLDIIQQNPSFKAQIYQGKNVVTLPENSIENIVATGADEIIYDNALDNRIITGSGNDIIYVSQGDDTIDGGEGIDTVYLPDKQYQEIQTDGILYLVSDDQVIALQNIEHIV
;
A
#
# COMPACT_ATOMS: atom_id res chain seq x y z
N MET A 1 16.18 -10.16 21.37
CA MET A 1 17.08 -9.58 20.35
C MET A 1 16.22 -8.82 19.37
N ASN A 2 16.62 -7.64 18.89
CA ASN A 2 15.75 -6.84 18.01
C ASN A 2 16.43 -6.42 16.71
N LEU A 3 15.63 -5.97 15.74
CA LEU A 3 16.11 -5.50 14.43
C LEU A 3 17.11 -4.34 14.57
N ASP A 4 16.93 -3.48 15.58
CA ASP A 4 17.85 -2.37 15.90
C ASP A 4 19.28 -2.86 16.16
N GLN A 5 19.47 -4.00 16.84
CA GLN A 5 20.80 -4.58 17.06
C GLN A 5 21.47 -5.00 15.75
N VAL A 6 20.72 -5.53 14.80
CA VAL A 6 21.25 -5.90 13.47
C VAL A 6 21.62 -4.64 12.68
N ILE A 7 20.79 -3.59 12.72
CA ILE A 7 21.08 -2.31 12.08
C ILE A 7 22.35 -1.67 12.67
N LYS A 8 22.50 -1.69 14.00
CA LYS A 8 23.73 -1.27 14.70
C LYS A 8 24.95 -1.99 14.15
N LEU A 9 24.88 -3.31 14.01
CA LEU A 9 25.97 -4.12 13.49
C LEU A 9 26.29 -3.80 12.03
N TYR A 10 25.27 -3.55 11.18
CA TYR A 10 25.49 -3.13 9.80
C TYR A 10 26.30 -1.84 9.72
N ILE A 11 25.92 -0.82 10.51
CA ILE A 11 26.61 0.47 10.52
C ILE A 11 27.99 0.33 11.15
N ALA A 12 28.12 -0.39 12.26
CA ALA A 12 29.40 -0.57 12.94
C ALA A 12 30.43 -1.33 12.09
N LEU A 13 30.03 -2.44 11.47
CA LEU A 13 30.94 -3.30 10.69
C LEU A 13 31.18 -2.76 9.29
N PHE A 14 30.16 -2.22 8.63
CA PHE A 14 30.19 -1.92 7.19
C PHE A 14 30.03 -0.43 6.85
N ASP A 15 29.83 0.44 7.84
CA ASP A 15 29.56 1.88 7.65
C ASP A 15 28.55 2.15 6.54
N ARG A 16 27.48 1.35 6.51
CA ARG A 16 26.36 1.48 5.57
C ARG A 16 25.02 1.30 6.26
N ALA A 17 23.97 1.91 5.71
CA ALA A 17 22.61 1.54 6.06
C ALA A 17 22.26 0.14 5.53
N PRO A 18 21.34 -0.60 6.17
CA PRO A 18 20.87 -1.88 5.67
C PRO A 18 19.55 -1.78 4.89
N GLU A 19 19.35 -2.74 4.00
CA GLU A 19 18.08 -3.08 3.35
C GLU A 19 17.23 -4.02 4.22
N LYS A 20 15.88 -4.03 4.05
CA LYS A 20 14.93 -4.82 4.86
C LYS A 20 15.29 -6.30 4.91
N GLU A 21 15.46 -6.90 3.73
CA GLU A 21 15.81 -8.32 3.57
C GLU A 21 17.10 -8.67 4.32
N GLY A 22 18.11 -7.80 4.23
CA GLY A 22 19.40 -7.98 4.91
C GLY A 22 19.28 -7.92 6.43
N VAL A 23 18.48 -6.99 6.97
CA VAL A 23 18.20 -6.93 8.42
C VAL A 23 17.46 -8.19 8.85
N HIS A 24 16.41 -8.56 8.11
CA HIS A 24 15.55 -9.70 8.44
C HIS A 24 16.31 -11.03 8.40
N ASN A 25 17.11 -11.28 7.37
CA ASN A 25 17.89 -12.52 7.25
C ASN A 25 18.85 -12.74 8.43
N TRP A 26 19.55 -11.69 8.88
CA TRP A 26 20.43 -11.79 10.04
C TRP A 26 19.65 -11.93 11.35
N TYR A 27 18.55 -11.21 11.47
CA TYR A 27 17.65 -11.32 12.62
C TYR A 27 17.08 -12.73 12.75
N GLU A 28 16.47 -13.27 11.68
CA GLU A 28 15.94 -14.62 11.65
C GLU A 28 17.02 -15.67 11.92
N ALA A 29 18.20 -15.55 11.30
CA ALA A 29 19.30 -16.46 11.56
C ALA A 29 19.71 -16.44 13.03
N ALA A 30 19.67 -15.27 13.68
CA ALA A 30 19.98 -15.15 15.09
C ALA A 30 18.92 -15.79 15.99
N ILE A 31 17.63 -15.58 15.70
CA ILE A 31 16.53 -16.21 16.41
C ILE A 31 16.60 -17.74 16.28
N VAL A 32 16.73 -18.25 15.05
CA VAL A 32 16.76 -19.69 14.76
C VAL A 32 17.92 -20.39 15.45
N ASN A 33 19.10 -19.75 15.49
CA ASN A 33 20.30 -20.35 16.05
C ASN A 33 20.56 -19.94 17.51
N GLY A 34 19.70 -19.13 18.12
CA GLY A 34 19.88 -18.59 19.48
C GLY A 34 21.17 -17.80 19.64
N TRP A 35 21.54 -17.02 18.62
CA TRP A 35 22.74 -16.19 18.65
C TRP A 35 22.52 -14.94 19.49
N ASP A 36 23.53 -14.54 20.27
CA ASP A 36 23.62 -13.21 20.86
C ASP A 36 24.23 -12.19 19.86
N GLU A 37 24.22 -10.90 20.22
CA GLU A 37 24.73 -9.82 19.36
C GLU A 37 26.18 -10.06 18.92
N GLY A 38 27.00 -10.64 19.81
CA GLY A 38 28.37 -10.97 19.49
C GLY A 38 28.48 -12.12 18.50
N GLN A 39 27.65 -13.16 18.62
CA GLN A 39 27.59 -14.25 17.66
C GLN A 39 27.12 -13.77 16.27
N ILE A 40 26.17 -12.84 16.18
CA ILE A 40 25.80 -12.22 14.90
C ILE A 40 26.98 -11.45 14.32
N ALA A 41 27.58 -10.57 15.11
CA ALA A 41 28.73 -9.78 14.66
C ALA A 41 29.84 -10.68 14.08
N GLN A 42 30.11 -11.80 14.76
CA GLN A 42 31.07 -12.79 14.28
C GLN A 42 30.64 -13.44 12.96
N ASN A 43 29.38 -13.86 12.84
CA ASN A 43 28.90 -14.50 11.61
C ASN A 43 28.82 -13.51 10.44
N MET A 44 28.48 -12.24 10.68
CA MET A 44 28.53 -11.17 9.69
C MET A 44 29.97 -10.95 9.19
N ILE A 45 30.97 -10.99 10.07
CA ILE A 45 32.39 -10.89 9.68
C ILE A 45 32.78 -12.05 8.75
N TYR A 46 32.38 -13.29 9.06
CA TYR A 46 32.70 -14.44 8.23
C TYR A 46 31.94 -14.44 6.90
N ALA A 47 30.66 -14.05 6.89
CA ALA A 47 29.90 -13.88 5.65
C ALA A 47 30.51 -12.77 4.77
N ALA A 48 30.94 -11.66 5.37
CA ALA A 48 31.63 -10.60 4.64
C ALA A 48 32.95 -11.10 4.03
N GLN A 49 33.69 -11.96 4.72
CA GLN A 49 34.88 -12.62 4.17
C GLN A 49 34.55 -13.45 2.92
N GLU A 50 33.46 -14.22 2.93
CA GLU A 50 33.04 -15.01 1.77
C GLU A 50 32.67 -14.12 0.58
N VAL A 51 31.92 -13.03 0.83
CA VAL A 51 31.51 -12.06 -0.18
C VAL A 51 32.73 -11.33 -0.78
N VAL A 52 33.64 -10.84 0.06
CA VAL A 52 34.86 -10.13 -0.38
C VAL A 52 35.79 -11.04 -1.17
N ASN A 53 35.94 -12.30 -0.75
CA ASN A 53 36.82 -13.24 -1.45
C ASN A 53 36.24 -13.80 -2.75
N SER A 54 34.92 -13.70 -2.94
CA SER A 54 34.23 -14.15 -4.16
C SER A 54 34.04 -13.04 -5.20
N ASN A 55 34.11 -11.76 -4.81
CA ASN A 55 33.98 -10.62 -5.71
C ASN A 55 35.10 -9.56 -5.52
N PRO A 56 35.97 -9.34 -6.53
CA PRO A 56 37.04 -8.34 -6.47
C PRO A 56 36.58 -6.90 -6.22
N ASP A 57 35.36 -6.53 -6.59
CA ASP A 57 34.86 -5.16 -6.41
C ASP A 57 34.69 -4.84 -4.92
N TYR A 58 34.19 -5.80 -4.13
CA TYR A 58 33.99 -5.65 -2.70
C TYR A 58 35.29 -5.67 -1.88
N LEU A 59 36.38 -6.20 -2.44
CA LEU A 59 37.72 -6.11 -1.83
C LEU A 59 38.21 -4.66 -1.72
N THR A 60 37.78 -3.80 -2.64
CA THR A 60 38.16 -2.38 -2.60
C THR A 60 37.38 -1.59 -1.55
N ILE A 61 36.14 -2.00 -1.28
CA ILE A 61 35.22 -1.36 -0.33
C ILE A 61 35.47 -1.86 1.10
N TYR A 62 35.65 -3.18 1.28
CA TYR A 62 35.84 -3.81 2.58
C TYR A 62 37.11 -4.67 2.68
N PRO A 63 38.30 -4.08 2.50
CA PRO A 63 39.57 -4.82 2.51
C PRO A 63 39.85 -5.55 3.83
N GLN A 64 39.27 -5.09 4.95
CA GLN A 64 39.44 -5.70 6.27
C GLN A 64 38.91 -7.14 6.37
N TYR A 65 38.00 -7.55 5.48
CA TYR A 65 37.42 -8.90 5.51
C TYR A 65 38.08 -9.89 4.55
N ALA A 66 39.06 -9.47 3.75
CA ALA A 66 39.74 -10.36 2.81
C ALA A 66 40.36 -11.59 3.49
N HIS A 67 40.98 -11.37 4.67
CA HIS A 67 41.71 -12.39 5.41
C HIS A 67 41.41 -12.29 6.91
N VAL A 68 40.22 -12.73 7.32
CA VAL A 68 39.84 -12.86 8.73
C VAL A 68 40.60 -14.03 9.36
N ASP A 69 41.54 -13.73 10.26
CA ASP A 69 42.21 -14.70 11.13
C ASP A 69 42.31 -14.10 12.54
N THR A 70 41.57 -14.66 13.49
CA THR A 70 41.53 -14.18 14.87
C THR A 70 42.84 -14.46 15.64
N ASN A 71 43.80 -15.16 15.05
CA ASN A 71 45.14 -15.38 15.61
C ASN A 71 46.20 -14.46 14.99
N ASP A 72 45.88 -13.72 13.92
CA ASP A 72 46.76 -12.73 13.31
C ASP A 72 46.45 -11.33 13.89
N PRO A 73 47.38 -10.75 14.67
CA PRO A 73 47.20 -9.41 15.23
C PRO A 73 46.88 -8.33 14.19
N ASN A 74 47.36 -8.46 12.95
CA ASN A 74 47.12 -7.46 11.91
C ASN A 74 45.72 -7.62 11.29
N ALA A 75 45.26 -8.86 11.09
CA ALA A 75 43.91 -9.13 10.61
C ALA A 75 42.86 -8.64 11.63
N VAL A 76 43.06 -8.97 12.91
CA VAL A 76 42.18 -8.49 13.99
C VAL A 76 42.20 -6.97 14.09
N ARG A 77 43.39 -6.34 14.05
CA ARG A 77 43.50 -4.88 14.10
C ARG A 77 42.74 -4.21 12.96
N SER A 78 42.82 -4.74 11.74
CA SER A 78 42.13 -4.15 10.59
C SER A 78 40.61 -4.08 10.77
N ILE A 79 40.00 -5.10 11.39
CA ILE A 79 38.56 -5.14 11.65
C ILE A 79 38.19 -4.22 12.81
N ILE A 80 38.97 -4.24 13.90
CA ILE A 80 38.70 -3.39 15.07
C ILE A 80 38.88 -1.91 14.73
N GLU A 81 39.90 -1.58 13.93
CA GLU A 81 40.13 -0.22 13.45
C GLU A 81 38.99 0.27 12.55
N SER A 82 38.45 -0.56 11.66
CA SER A 82 37.30 -0.14 10.84
C SER A 82 36.07 0.16 11.70
N VAL A 83 35.79 -0.65 12.71
CA VAL A 83 34.69 -0.40 13.66
C VAL A 83 34.92 0.87 14.48
N TYR A 84 36.16 1.13 14.88
CA TYR A 84 36.54 2.38 15.56
C TYR A 84 36.32 3.61 14.68
N VAL A 85 36.62 3.52 13.38
CA VAL A 85 36.33 4.59 12.43
C VAL A 85 34.82 4.82 12.32
N SER A 86 34.02 3.77 12.16
CA SER A 86 32.55 3.88 12.04
C SER A 86 31.89 4.50 13.27
N LEU A 87 32.36 4.15 14.48
CA LEU A 87 31.73 4.54 15.74
C LEU A 87 32.29 5.84 16.34
N PHE A 88 33.57 6.13 16.11
CA PHE A 88 34.30 7.21 16.80
C PHE A 88 35.11 8.12 15.89
N ASP A 89 35.19 7.83 14.59
CA ASP A 89 36.08 8.49 13.61
C ASP A 89 37.54 8.50 14.08
N LYS A 90 38.01 7.36 14.60
CA LYS A 90 39.37 7.18 15.12
C LYS A 90 40.10 6.05 14.39
N THR A 91 41.30 6.34 13.92
CA THR A 91 42.24 5.35 13.41
C THR A 91 43.16 4.86 14.52
N TYR A 92 44.01 3.87 14.22
CA TYR A 92 45.05 3.40 15.13
C TYR A 92 46.06 4.49 15.52
N GLN A 93 46.22 5.53 14.71
CA GLN A 93 47.09 6.66 15.08
C GLN A 93 46.47 7.52 16.19
N ASP A 94 45.13 7.56 16.28
CA ASP A 94 44.40 8.39 17.22
C ASP A 94 44.26 7.71 18.60
N ASP A 95 44.02 6.39 18.61
CA ASP A 95 43.91 5.60 19.85
C ASP A 95 44.60 4.22 19.76
N PRO A 96 45.94 4.16 19.70
CA PRO A 96 46.65 2.89 19.59
C PRO A 96 46.45 2.01 20.82
N LYS A 97 46.27 2.61 22.01
CA LYS A 97 46.12 1.85 23.27
C LYS A 97 44.74 1.20 23.40
N GLY A 98 43.68 1.91 23.02
CA GLY A 98 42.32 1.37 23.01
C GLY A 98 42.22 0.21 22.02
N ILE A 99 42.66 0.44 20.78
CA ILE A 99 42.63 -0.59 19.72
C ILE A 99 43.49 -1.80 20.09
N ASP A 100 44.75 -1.61 20.52
CA ASP A 100 45.59 -2.76 20.93
C ASP A 100 45.02 -3.50 22.15
N GLY A 101 44.25 -2.82 23.02
CA GLY A 101 43.54 -3.45 24.13
C GLY A 101 42.49 -4.45 23.66
N TRP A 102 41.65 -4.06 22.70
CA TRP A 102 40.66 -4.95 22.11
C TRP A 102 41.29 -6.04 21.24
N VAL A 103 42.30 -5.72 20.45
CA VAL A 103 43.08 -6.71 19.67
C VAL A 103 43.69 -7.75 20.61
N GLY A 104 44.28 -7.32 21.73
CA GLY A 104 44.83 -8.20 22.75
C GLY A 104 43.79 -9.15 23.31
N ALA A 105 42.57 -8.68 23.60
CA ALA A 105 41.49 -9.51 24.12
C ALA A 105 41.09 -10.63 23.14
N VAL A 106 41.03 -10.35 21.83
CA VAL A 106 40.78 -11.38 20.80
C VAL A 106 41.92 -12.40 20.76
N LEU A 107 43.18 -11.95 20.78
CA LEU A 107 44.36 -12.82 20.76
C LEU A 107 44.50 -13.68 22.02
N GLU A 108 43.93 -13.22 23.15
CA GLU A 108 43.83 -13.99 24.40
C GLU A 108 42.67 -15.01 24.37
N GLY A 109 41.92 -15.08 23.28
CA GLY A 109 40.89 -16.10 23.01
C GLY A 109 39.46 -15.62 23.19
N GLN A 110 39.21 -14.32 23.33
CA GLN A 110 37.84 -13.80 23.32
C GLN A 110 37.26 -13.79 21.90
N ASN A 111 35.96 -14.04 21.80
CA ASN A 111 35.25 -14.01 20.53
C ASN A 111 35.26 -12.60 19.94
N ILE A 112 35.73 -12.44 18.70
CA ILE A 112 35.83 -11.13 18.04
C ILE A 112 34.47 -10.43 17.95
N GLY A 113 33.38 -11.16 17.75
CA GLY A 113 32.05 -10.57 17.69
C GLY A 113 31.59 -10.04 19.05
N ASN A 114 31.89 -10.72 20.16
CA ASN A 114 31.64 -10.21 21.51
C ASN A 114 32.46 -8.94 21.80
N ILE A 115 33.67 -8.85 21.24
CA ILE A 115 34.47 -7.63 21.31
C ILE A 115 33.78 -6.50 20.54
N ILE A 116 33.29 -6.73 19.32
CA ILE A 116 32.55 -5.71 18.55
C ILE A 116 31.31 -5.23 19.32
N ALA A 117 30.49 -6.15 19.85
CA ALA A 117 29.32 -5.80 20.67
C ALA A 117 29.72 -4.97 21.91
N SER A 118 30.87 -5.27 22.52
CA SER A 118 31.40 -4.49 23.65
C SER A 118 31.83 -3.07 23.25
N ILE A 119 32.37 -2.88 22.04
CA ILE A 119 32.74 -1.56 21.52
C ILE A 119 31.46 -0.75 21.21
N ILE A 120 30.43 -1.37 20.64
CA ILE A 120 29.12 -0.75 20.40
C ILE A 120 28.49 -0.31 21.73
N TYR A 121 28.53 -1.16 22.75
CA TYR A 121 28.07 -0.82 24.09
C TYR A 121 28.79 0.42 24.66
N VAL A 122 30.10 0.57 24.41
CA VAL A 122 30.86 1.77 24.80
C VAL A 122 30.38 2.99 24.03
N ALA A 123 30.12 2.88 22.72
CA ALA A 123 29.59 3.98 21.92
C ALA A 123 28.22 4.45 22.42
N ASP A 124 27.29 3.52 22.68
CA ASP A 124 25.98 3.82 23.27
C ASP A 124 26.12 4.50 24.63
N GLY A 125 27.07 4.04 25.46
CA GLY A 125 27.33 4.64 26.77
C GLY A 125 27.88 6.08 26.66
N ILE A 126 28.74 6.36 25.68
CA ILE A 126 29.26 7.70 25.42
C ILE A 126 28.13 8.62 24.92
N ALA A 127 27.35 8.17 23.93
CA ALA A 127 26.24 8.94 23.36
C ALA A 127 25.17 9.28 24.42
N ASN A 128 24.90 8.36 25.35
CA ASN A 128 23.94 8.55 26.44
C ASN A 128 24.55 9.24 27.68
N GLY A 129 25.83 9.61 27.65
CA GLY A 129 26.52 10.31 28.74
C GLY A 129 26.80 9.45 29.99
N THR A 130 26.67 8.12 29.89
CA THR A 130 26.99 7.18 30.99
C THR A 130 28.48 6.83 31.02
N ILE A 131 29.20 6.99 29.91
CA ILE A 131 30.66 6.85 29.78
C ILE A 131 31.24 8.21 29.37
N SER A 132 32.26 8.68 30.10
CA SER A 132 32.92 9.96 29.80
C SER A 132 33.95 9.80 28.68
N ALA A 133 33.91 10.68 27.68
CA ALA A 133 34.89 10.78 26.60
C ALA A 133 35.18 12.26 26.24
N ASP A 134 36.16 12.50 25.38
CA ASP A 134 36.41 13.83 24.83
C ASP A 134 35.29 14.29 23.88
N THR A 135 35.20 15.60 23.64
CA THR A 135 34.11 16.22 22.88
C THR A 135 33.95 15.65 21.47
N GLN A 136 35.06 15.35 20.78
CA GLN A 136 35.00 14.79 19.43
C GLN A 136 34.43 13.37 19.46
N THR A 137 34.88 12.54 20.40
CA THR A 137 34.34 11.17 20.57
C THR A 137 32.86 11.16 20.93
N VAL A 138 32.40 12.13 21.74
CA VAL A 138 30.97 12.28 22.05
C VAL A 138 30.16 12.63 20.80
N ALA A 139 30.65 13.57 19.99
CA ALA A 139 30.00 13.94 18.73
C ALA A 139 29.90 12.73 17.79
N HIS A 140 30.97 11.96 17.58
CA HIS A 140 30.89 10.78 16.70
C HIS A 140 29.98 9.67 17.23
N ALA A 141 29.95 9.44 18.55
CA ALA A 141 29.02 8.49 19.14
C ALA A 141 27.54 8.93 18.97
N LEU A 142 27.26 10.24 19.02
CA LEU A 142 25.94 10.79 18.69
C LEU A 142 25.63 10.69 17.20
N ALA A 143 26.61 10.95 16.32
CA ALA A 143 26.45 10.76 14.88
C ALA A 143 26.14 9.29 14.53
N TYR A 144 26.80 8.33 15.18
CA TYR A 144 26.47 6.90 15.06
C TYR A 144 25.01 6.62 15.46
N LYS A 145 24.54 7.20 16.57
CA LYS A 145 23.13 7.10 16.98
C LYS A 145 22.18 7.64 15.91
N ASN A 146 22.49 8.78 15.32
CA ASN A 146 21.70 9.37 14.24
C ASN A 146 21.72 8.52 12.95
N LYS A 147 22.88 7.93 12.61
CA LYS A 147 23.01 6.99 11.48
C LYS A 147 22.12 5.76 11.66
N ILE A 148 21.93 5.27 12.89
CA ILE A 148 21.01 4.15 13.18
C ILE A 148 19.57 4.53 12.85
N GLU A 149 19.12 5.74 13.21
CA GLU A 149 17.77 6.20 12.89
C GLU A 149 17.56 6.32 11.38
N VAL A 150 18.54 6.84 10.65
CA VAL A 150 18.51 6.84 9.17
C VAL A 150 18.52 5.40 8.63
N GLY A 151 19.31 4.50 9.21
CA GLY A 151 19.37 3.09 8.81
C GLY A 151 18.03 2.35 8.97
N LYS A 152 17.26 2.66 10.00
CA LYS A 152 15.87 2.15 10.17
C LYS A 152 14.98 2.61 9.02
N TYR A 153 15.08 3.90 8.68
CA TYR A 153 14.31 4.47 7.58
C TYR A 153 14.65 3.83 6.23
N VAL A 154 15.95 3.64 5.94
CA VAL A 154 16.39 2.94 4.72
C VAL A 154 15.87 1.51 4.69
N ALA A 155 15.92 0.78 5.81
CA ALA A 155 15.40 -0.58 5.88
C ALA A 155 13.88 -0.65 5.65
N GLN A 156 13.12 0.40 5.98
CA GLN A 156 11.69 0.49 5.64
C GLN A 156 11.48 0.77 4.15
N LYS A 157 12.26 1.69 3.57
CA LYS A 157 12.12 2.13 2.17
C LYS A 157 12.75 1.19 1.13
N SER A 158 13.67 0.32 1.53
CA SER A 158 14.41 -0.59 0.65
C SER A 158 14.11 -2.06 0.99
N PRO A 159 13.08 -2.69 0.38
CA PRO A 159 12.71 -4.08 0.68
C PRO A 159 13.84 -5.07 0.40
N THR A 160 14.55 -4.88 -0.71
CA THR A 160 15.66 -5.75 -1.15
C THR A 160 16.93 -4.94 -1.40
N PHE A 161 18.06 -5.64 -1.52
CA PHE A 161 19.35 -5.02 -1.80
C PHE A 161 19.41 -4.48 -3.23
N LEU A 162 19.74 -3.19 -3.39
CA LEU A 162 19.81 -2.51 -4.69
C LEU A 162 20.99 -2.92 -5.59
N GLY A 163 21.86 -3.81 -5.12
CA GLY A 163 23.00 -4.32 -5.91
C GLY A 163 24.27 -3.48 -5.81
N ASP A 164 24.28 -2.40 -5.03
CA ASP A 164 25.42 -1.49 -4.89
C ASP A 164 25.58 -1.00 -3.43
N PHE A 165 26.70 -1.37 -2.79
CA PHE A 165 26.97 -0.98 -1.41
C PHE A 165 27.31 0.52 -1.28
N ASP A 166 27.85 1.16 -2.31
CA ASP A 166 28.23 2.58 -2.25
C ASP A 166 26.99 3.46 -2.08
N ILE A 167 25.83 3.02 -2.61
CA ILE A 167 24.54 3.68 -2.44
C ILE A 167 24.13 3.67 -0.97
N TYR A 168 24.18 2.51 -0.31
CA TYR A 168 23.83 2.40 1.11
C TYR A 168 24.80 3.12 2.04
N GLN A 169 26.07 3.23 1.66
CA GLN A 169 27.03 4.08 2.36
C GLN A 169 26.67 5.55 2.20
N SER A 170 26.25 5.96 1.00
CA SER A 170 25.91 7.35 0.71
C SER A 170 24.75 7.88 1.56
N PHE A 171 23.75 7.05 1.87
CA PHE A 171 22.60 7.44 2.68
C PHE A 171 22.95 7.90 4.09
N ILE A 172 24.02 7.37 4.68
CA ILE A 172 24.44 7.73 6.04
C ILE A 172 25.72 8.57 6.09
N LYS A 173 26.31 8.86 4.93
CA LYS A 173 27.64 9.48 4.81
C LYS A 173 27.71 10.88 5.42
N ASN A 174 26.65 11.66 5.27
CA ASN A 174 26.59 13.06 5.72
C ASN A 174 25.89 13.22 7.07
N VAL A 175 25.50 12.12 7.73
CA VAL A 175 24.82 12.16 9.03
C VAL A 175 25.82 12.49 10.14
N THR A 176 25.52 13.51 10.92
CA THR A 176 26.37 14.06 11.99
C THR A 176 25.67 13.97 13.36
N ASP A 177 26.26 14.54 14.41
CA ASP A 177 25.61 14.68 15.72
C ASP A 177 24.47 15.70 15.76
N ASP A 178 24.31 16.49 14.70
CA ASP A 178 23.15 17.35 14.51
C ASP A 178 21.91 16.54 14.09
N ALA A 179 20.81 16.73 14.81
CA ALA A 179 19.54 16.08 14.49
C ALA A 179 18.97 16.52 13.13
N GLU A 180 19.30 17.73 12.65
CA GLU A 180 18.84 18.21 11.33
C GLU A 180 19.46 17.37 10.19
N SER A 181 20.66 16.82 10.39
CA SER A 181 21.30 15.95 9.38
C SER A 181 20.59 14.62 9.16
N VAL A 182 19.74 14.17 10.10
CA VAL A 182 18.86 13.01 9.92
C VAL A 182 17.73 13.35 8.95
N ALA A 183 17.12 14.53 9.10
CA ALA A 183 16.05 14.99 8.23
C ALA A 183 16.55 15.20 6.79
N ASP A 184 17.73 15.81 6.63
CA ASP A 184 18.37 15.98 5.32
C ASP A 184 18.65 14.62 4.64
N ALA A 185 19.17 13.64 5.40
CA ALA A 185 19.40 12.30 4.88
C ALA A 185 18.09 11.61 4.45
N ILE A 186 17.01 11.75 5.23
CA ILE A 186 15.69 11.22 4.88
C ILE A 186 15.17 11.85 3.57
N VAL A 187 15.35 13.15 3.38
CA VAL A 187 14.98 13.83 2.12
C VAL A 187 15.78 13.27 0.94
N ASP A 188 17.09 13.09 1.09
CA ASP A 188 17.93 12.50 0.05
C ASP A 188 17.55 11.04 -0.27
N ILE A 189 17.19 10.26 0.75
CA ILE A 189 16.71 8.88 0.61
C ILE A 189 15.38 8.85 -0.13
N ASN A 190 14.42 9.70 0.23
CA ASN A 190 13.14 9.79 -0.48
C ASN A 190 13.36 10.22 -1.91
N ASN A 191 14.16 11.25 -2.17
CA ASN A 191 14.52 11.63 -3.53
C ASN A 191 15.15 10.47 -4.31
N TYR A 192 16.02 9.68 -3.68
CA TYR A 192 16.60 8.50 -4.31
C TYR A 192 15.52 7.45 -4.62
N PHE A 193 14.69 7.07 -3.65
CA PHE A 193 13.69 6.03 -3.84
C PHE A 193 12.56 6.46 -4.76
N ASP A 194 12.09 7.70 -4.65
CA ASP A 194 11.11 8.32 -5.54
C ASP A 194 11.67 8.46 -6.96
N SER A 195 12.98 8.76 -7.10
CA SER A 195 13.67 8.70 -8.40
C SER A 195 14.06 7.28 -8.85
N SER A 196 13.89 6.27 -8.01
CA SER A 196 14.14 4.84 -8.31
C SER A 196 12.86 4.07 -8.65
N VAL A 197 11.67 4.68 -8.46
CA VAL A 197 10.40 4.30 -9.09
C VAL A 197 10.43 4.65 -10.60
N THR A 198 11.54 4.39 -11.28
CA THR A 198 11.75 4.76 -12.70
C THR A 198 12.15 3.60 -13.60
N SER A 199 12.35 2.39 -13.06
CA SER A 199 12.52 1.21 -13.90
C SER A 199 11.21 0.46 -13.99
N TYR A 200 10.59 0.51 -15.17
CA TYR A 200 9.42 -0.30 -15.54
C TYR A 200 9.53 -1.76 -15.11
N ASP A 201 10.74 -2.32 -15.06
CA ASP A 201 10.97 -3.72 -14.69
C ASP A 201 10.89 -4.01 -13.18
N ALA A 202 10.99 -2.99 -12.32
CA ALA A 202 10.87 -3.13 -10.86
C ALA A 202 9.41 -3.07 -10.38
N LEU A 203 8.48 -2.64 -11.24
CA LEU A 203 7.07 -2.56 -10.90
C LEU A 203 6.41 -3.96 -10.82
N PRO A 204 5.40 -4.14 -9.94
CA PRO A 204 4.54 -5.32 -9.94
C PRO A 204 3.92 -5.56 -11.32
N LEU A 205 3.66 -6.83 -11.65
CA LEU A 205 3.15 -7.22 -12.97
C LEU A 205 1.80 -6.56 -13.27
N GLU A 206 0.96 -6.42 -12.24
CA GLU A 206 -0.36 -5.80 -12.25
C GLU A 206 -0.26 -4.34 -12.69
N VAL A 207 0.68 -3.58 -12.11
CA VAL A 207 0.94 -2.19 -12.50
C VAL A 207 1.50 -2.12 -13.92
N ARG A 208 2.50 -2.94 -14.25
CA ARG A 208 3.11 -2.99 -15.60
C ARG A 208 2.11 -3.33 -16.69
N SER A 209 1.10 -4.13 -16.36
CA SER A 209 0.04 -4.54 -17.29
C SER A 209 -0.95 -3.44 -17.62
N LEU A 210 -0.95 -2.35 -16.84
CA LEU A 210 -1.75 -1.16 -17.13
C LEU A 210 -0.97 -0.11 -17.92
N LEU A 211 0.36 -0.17 -18.01
CA LEU A 211 1.15 0.88 -18.66
C LEU A 211 1.28 0.64 -20.17
N ILE A 212 0.93 1.66 -20.98
CA ILE A 212 1.19 1.66 -22.42
C ILE A 212 2.66 2.04 -22.70
N ASP A 213 3.28 1.37 -23.68
CA ASP A 213 4.65 1.64 -24.14
C ASP A 213 5.69 1.80 -23.00
N GLN A 214 5.59 0.94 -21.98
CA GLN A 214 6.46 0.94 -20.79
C GLN A 214 6.39 2.21 -19.92
N GLY A 215 5.35 3.02 -20.10
CA GLY A 215 5.08 4.21 -19.29
C GLY A 215 5.02 5.50 -20.09
N ALA A 216 4.50 5.47 -21.32
CA ALA A 216 4.25 6.71 -22.04
C ALA A 216 3.19 7.55 -21.30
N LYS A 217 3.48 8.85 -21.15
CA LYS A 217 2.62 9.80 -20.42
C LYS A 217 2.51 11.14 -21.14
N ILE A 218 1.58 11.97 -20.71
CA ILE A 218 1.59 13.39 -21.05
C ILE A 218 2.71 14.05 -20.23
N ASP A 219 3.76 14.50 -20.90
CA ASP A 219 4.97 15.02 -20.25
C ASP A 219 4.84 16.52 -19.93
N LYS A 220 3.99 16.85 -18.94
CA LYS A 220 3.73 18.21 -18.46
C LYS A 220 3.42 18.23 -16.96
N ASP A 221 3.85 19.29 -16.27
CA ASP A 221 3.50 19.55 -14.86
C ASP A 221 2.06 20.08 -14.68
N ILE A 222 1.53 20.73 -15.73
CA ILE A 222 0.15 21.21 -15.80
C ILE A 222 -0.47 20.64 -17.08
N ILE A 223 -1.50 19.82 -16.93
CA ILE A 223 -2.29 19.27 -18.03
C ILE A 223 -3.57 20.10 -18.14
N THR A 224 -3.76 20.74 -19.29
CA THR A 224 -4.95 21.55 -19.53
C THR A 224 -6.08 20.72 -20.14
N TYR A 225 -7.33 21.04 -19.82
CA TYR A 225 -8.48 20.40 -20.46
C TYR A 225 -9.54 21.43 -20.87
N SER A 226 -10.37 21.08 -21.86
CA SER A 226 -11.42 21.99 -22.35
C SER A 226 -12.63 21.26 -22.91
N PHE A 227 -13.75 21.99 -23.02
CA PHE A 227 -15.03 21.51 -23.53
C PHE A 227 -15.44 22.28 -24.81
N PRO A 228 -15.02 21.83 -26.01
CA PRO A 228 -15.32 22.54 -27.25
C PRO A 228 -16.83 22.75 -27.46
N GLN A 229 -17.24 23.99 -27.72
CA GLN A 229 -18.64 24.34 -28.03
C GLN A 229 -18.98 24.23 -29.52
N VAL A 230 -17.94 24.09 -30.36
CA VAL A 230 -18.02 23.88 -31.81
C VAL A 230 -17.02 22.79 -32.15
N MET A 231 -17.39 21.89 -33.08
CA MET A 231 -16.53 20.80 -33.52
C MET A 231 -15.17 21.34 -33.98
N PRO A 232 -14.06 20.90 -33.34
CA PRO A 232 -12.71 21.20 -33.80
C PRO A 232 -12.48 20.84 -35.27
N LEU A 233 -11.61 21.60 -35.95
CA LEU A 233 -11.32 21.37 -37.37
C LEU A 233 -10.63 20.02 -37.57
N GLU A 234 -9.83 19.60 -36.59
CA GLU A 234 -9.06 18.36 -36.60
C GLU A 234 -9.95 17.11 -36.67
N TYR A 235 -11.22 17.21 -36.28
CA TYR A 235 -12.16 16.06 -36.29
C TYR A 235 -12.83 15.85 -37.65
N GLN A 236 -12.84 16.85 -38.54
CA GLN A 236 -13.73 16.89 -39.72
C GLN A 236 -13.50 15.76 -40.72
N ASP A 237 -12.25 15.30 -40.84
CA ASP A 237 -11.85 14.34 -41.87
C ASP A 237 -11.91 12.88 -41.40
N GLU A 238 -12.14 12.64 -40.10
CA GLU A 238 -12.23 11.29 -39.53
C GLU A 238 -13.62 11.04 -38.95
N ILE A 239 -14.27 9.97 -39.42
CA ILE A 239 -15.68 9.71 -39.08
C ILE A 239 -15.85 9.33 -37.61
N SER A 240 -14.85 8.67 -37.03
CA SER A 240 -14.84 8.27 -35.62
C SER A 240 -14.96 9.47 -34.68
N TYR A 241 -14.47 10.65 -35.08
CA TYR A 241 -14.46 11.86 -34.25
C TYR A 241 -15.58 12.86 -34.62
N SER A 242 -16.19 12.71 -35.81
CA SER A 242 -17.15 13.69 -36.35
C SER A 242 -18.59 13.18 -36.44
N ASN A 243 -18.82 11.86 -36.39
CA ASN A 243 -20.14 11.29 -36.58
C ASN A 243 -21.12 11.74 -35.49
N HIS A 244 -22.09 12.58 -35.87
CA HIS A 244 -23.05 13.21 -34.95
C HIS A 244 -22.36 13.85 -33.74
N TRP A 245 -21.24 14.54 -33.97
CA TRP A 245 -20.50 15.24 -32.93
C TRP A 245 -21.39 16.22 -32.15
N GLN A 246 -21.21 16.26 -30.83
CA GLN A 246 -21.90 17.17 -29.93
C GLN A 246 -20.96 17.68 -28.82
N PRO A 247 -21.17 18.90 -28.29
CA PRO A 247 -20.49 19.35 -27.09
C PRO A 247 -20.95 18.53 -25.87
N LEU A 248 -20.10 18.37 -24.86
CA LEU A 248 -20.51 17.80 -23.58
C LEU A 248 -21.59 18.64 -22.91
N ASN A 249 -22.58 17.97 -22.32
CA ASN A 249 -23.59 18.62 -21.49
C ASN A 249 -23.01 19.02 -20.12
N LEU A 250 -23.75 19.81 -19.33
CA LEU A 250 -23.26 20.31 -18.04
C LEU A 250 -23.02 19.23 -16.98
N ILE A 251 -23.76 18.12 -17.03
CA ILE A 251 -23.60 17.00 -16.09
C ILE A 251 -22.29 16.28 -16.39
N ASP A 252 -22.04 15.94 -17.66
CA ASP A 252 -20.80 15.31 -18.09
C ASP A 252 -19.59 16.20 -17.75
N GLN A 253 -19.70 17.53 -17.98
CA GLN A 253 -18.64 18.47 -17.61
C GLN A 253 -18.40 18.53 -16.09
N SER A 254 -19.45 18.46 -15.26
CA SER A 254 -19.29 18.41 -13.80
C SER A 254 -18.48 17.19 -13.39
N ARG A 255 -18.82 16.02 -13.95
CA ARG A 255 -18.12 14.79 -13.62
C ARG A 255 -16.65 14.81 -14.05
N VAL A 256 -16.34 15.37 -15.22
CA VAL A 256 -14.94 15.57 -15.66
C VAL A 256 -14.16 16.45 -14.67
N ARG A 257 -14.76 17.55 -14.19
CA ARG A 257 -14.12 18.42 -13.19
C ARG A 257 -13.88 17.69 -11.88
N GLU A 258 -14.85 16.91 -11.42
CA GLU A 258 -14.73 16.07 -10.21
C GLU A 258 -13.62 15.03 -10.37
N ALA A 259 -13.53 14.38 -11.54
CA ALA A 259 -12.49 13.40 -11.84
C ALA A 259 -11.08 14.03 -11.79
N PHE A 260 -10.90 15.19 -12.41
CA PHE A 260 -9.61 15.90 -12.31
C PHE A 260 -9.34 16.46 -10.92
N HIS A 261 -10.36 16.77 -10.13
CA HIS A 261 -10.17 17.16 -8.74
C HIS A 261 -9.67 15.99 -7.88
N GLU A 262 -10.31 14.82 -8.02
CA GLU A 262 -9.91 13.54 -7.36
C GLU A 262 -8.49 13.14 -7.76
N LEU A 263 -8.18 13.10 -9.05
CA LEU A 263 -6.82 12.79 -9.52
C LEU A 263 -5.80 13.84 -9.07
N GLY A 264 -6.18 15.11 -9.04
CA GLY A 264 -5.31 16.21 -8.65
C GLY A 264 -4.98 16.26 -7.16
N SER A 265 -5.73 15.56 -6.29
CA SER A 265 -5.41 15.46 -4.87
C SER A 265 -4.37 14.39 -4.56
N VAL A 266 -4.24 13.36 -5.41
CA VAL A 266 -3.38 12.18 -5.15
C VAL A 266 -2.17 12.06 -6.08
N LEU A 267 -2.15 12.81 -7.20
CA LEU A 267 -1.06 12.80 -8.18
C LEU A 267 -0.19 14.06 -8.09
N GLY A 268 1.07 13.94 -8.50
CA GLY A 268 2.05 15.03 -8.56
C GLY A 268 1.85 16.01 -9.73
N VAL A 269 0.73 15.92 -10.45
CA VAL A 269 0.41 16.75 -11.64
C VAL A 269 -0.82 17.61 -11.38
N ARG A 270 -0.88 18.78 -12.01
CA ARG A 270 -2.00 19.73 -11.86
C ARG A 270 -2.89 19.76 -13.09
N PHE A 271 -4.18 19.96 -12.86
CA PHE A 271 -5.18 20.08 -13.91
C PHE A 271 -5.76 21.49 -13.97
N GLU A 272 -5.88 22.04 -15.18
CA GLU A 272 -6.45 23.37 -15.40
C GLU A 272 -7.47 23.36 -16.54
N GLU A 273 -8.71 23.78 -16.25
CA GLU A 273 -9.71 24.01 -17.29
C GLU A 273 -9.40 25.30 -18.04
N VAL A 274 -9.40 25.22 -19.38
CA VAL A 274 -9.19 26.37 -20.28
C VAL A 274 -10.35 26.52 -21.26
N ASP A 275 -10.57 27.74 -21.75
CA ASP A 275 -11.69 28.06 -22.65
C ASP A 275 -11.66 27.28 -23.98
N SER A 276 -10.47 26.94 -24.47
CA SER A 276 -10.28 26.24 -25.74
C SER A 276 -8.88 25.64 -25.87
N ASN A 277 -8.74 24.61 -26.69
CA ASN A 277 -7.45 23.97 -27.03
C ASN A 277 -6.67 23.50 -25.78
N GLY A 278 -7.37 22.93 -24.80
CA GLY A 278 -6.72 22.17 -23.75
C GLY A 278 -5.97 20.97 -24.33
N ASP A 279 -4.98 20.47 -23.60
CA ASP A 279 -4.25 19.25 -23.93
C ASP A 279 -5.14 18.04 -24.11
N ILE A 280 -6.27 18.02 -23.39
CA ILE A 280 -7.34 17.05 -23.53
C ILE A 280 -8.63 17.80 -23.84
N ARG A 281 -9.31 17.41 -24.93
CA ARG A 281 -10.64 17.93 -25.27
C ARG A 281 -11.66 16.82 -25.11
N PHE A 282 -12.80 17.16 -24.52
CA PHE A 282 -13.90 16.22 -24.33
C PHE A 282 -15.04 16.53 -25.30
N SER A 283 -15.56 15.51 -25.98
CA SER A 283 -16.70 15.63 -26.90
C SER A 283 -17.63 14.42 -26.83
N LYS A 284 -18.83 14.49 -27.42
CA LYS A 284 -19.67 13.31 -27.67
C LYS A 284 -19.75 13.00 -29.16
N VAL A 285 -19.81 11.71 -29.51
CA VAL A 285 -19.98 11.21 -30.89
C VAL A 285 -20.88 9.98 -30.90
N THR A 286 -21.35 9.60 -32.08
CA THR A 286 -21.92 8.26 -32.28
C THR A 286 -20.76 7.31 -32.65
N PRO A 287 -20.36 6.40 -31.74
CA PRO A 287 -19.22 5.52 -31.93
C PRO A 287 -19.44 4.52 -33.07
N SER A 288 -18.34 3.88 -33.49
CA SER A 288 -18.36 2.92 -34.60
C SER A 288 -18.93 1.56 -34.20
N SER A 289 -18.83 1.22 -32.91
CA SER A 289 -19.48 0.08 -32.26
C SER A 289 -20.66 0.55 -31.41
N GLN A 290 -21.75 -0.22 -31.36
CA GLN A 290 -22.90 0.12 -30.51
C GLN A 290 -22.64 -0.11 -29.01
N ASP A 291 -21.61 -0.89 -28.66
CA ASP A 291 -21.29 -1.27 -27.28
C ASP A 291 -20.16 -0.42 -26.66
N GLU A 292 -19.68 0.60 -27.39
CA GLU A 292 -18.60 1.49 -26.96
C GLU A 292 -19.18 2.71 -26.26
N ALA A 293 -19.03 2.80 -24.93
CA ALA A 293 -19.57 3.92 -24.13
C ALA A 293 -18.70 5.19 -24.21
N GLY A 294 -17.44 5.04 -24.60
CA GLY A 294 -16.48 6.11 -24.81
C GLY A 294 -15.17 5.56 -25.38
N PHE A 295 -14.28 6.45 -25.78
CA PHE A 295 -12.89 6.15 -26.13
C PHE A 295 -11.99 7.38 -25.98
N ALA A 296 -10.72 7.16 -25.67
CA ALA A 296 -9.65 8.15 -25.75
C ALA A 296 -8.70 7.88 -26.92
N VAL A 297 -8.17 8.93 -27.53
CA VAL A 297 -7.20 8.80 -28.63
C VAL A 297 -5.79 8.63 -28.07
N GLN A 298 -5.28 7.40 -28.08
CA GLN A 298 -3.92 7.10 -27.62
C GLN A 298 -2.91 7.17 -28.77
N GLU A 299 -2.36 8.35 -29.01
CA GLU A 299 -1.23 8.55 -29.94
C GLU A 299 0.08 8.70 -29.16
N ILE A 300 1.11 7.93 -29.54
CA ILE A 300 2.42 7.95 -28.89
C ILE A 300 3.49 8.36 -29.89
N TYR A 301 4.33 9.31 -29.47
CA TYR A 301 5.52 9.71 -30.21
C TYR A 301 6.70 9.87 -29.25
N ASP A 302 7.81 9.19 -29.55
CA ASP A 302 9.05 9.24 -28.74
C ASP A 302 8.81 8.90 -27.25
N GLY A 303 7.99 7.87 -27.00
CA GLY A 303 7.64 7.40 -25.66
C GLY A 303 6.73 8.35 -24.87
N LYS A 304 6.06 9.29 -25.53
CA LYS A 304 5.16 10.28 -24.89
C LYS A 304 3.79 10.30 -25.54
N MET A 305 2.76 10.53 -24.72
CA MET A 305 1.41 10.77 -25.20
C MET A 305 1.36 12.11 -25.94
N VAL A 306 0.77 12.10 -27.13
CA VAL A 306 0.62 13.28 -27.98
C VAL A 306 -0.60 14.07 -27.53
N THR A 307 -0.44 15.38 -27.27
CA THR A 307 -1.56 16.31 -26.97
C THR A 307 -1.82 17.32 -28.09
N SER A 308 -1.19 17.13 -29.25
CA SER A 308 -1.43 17.94 -30.44
C SER A 308 -2.41 17.26 -31.39
N GLY A 309 -3.12 18.04 -32.20
CA GLY A 309 -4.09 17.46 -33.13
C GLY A 309 -5.25 16.88 -32.32
N VAL A 310 -5.53 15.58 -32.48
CA VAL A 310 -6.59 14.84 -31.76
C VAL A 310 -6.04 13.97 -30.62
N GLY A 311 -4.72 13.89 -30.46
CA GLY A 311 -4.10 13.04 -29.46
C GLY A 311 -4.55 13.38 -28.03
N SER A 312 -4.77 12.35 -27.22
CA SER A 312 -5.30 12.39 -25.85
C SER A 312 -6.72 12.94 -25.71
N ASP A 313 -7.41 13.33 -26.79
CA ASP A 313 -8.82 13.72 -26.72
C ASP A 313 -9.72 12.55 -26.36
N ILE A 314 -10.83 12.87 -25.69
CA ILE A 314 -11.79 11.89 -25.16
C ILE A 314 -13.16 12.12 -25.78
N PHE A 315 -13.78 11.03 -26.21
CA PHE A 315 -15.07 11.00 -26.87
C PHE A 315 -16.01 10.07 -26.12
N LEU A 316 -17.15 10.60 -25.66
CA LEU A 316 -18.22 9.81 -25.04
C LEU A 316 -19.27 9.44 -26.08
N ALA A 317 -19.90 8.28 -25.93
CA ALA A 317 -21.04 7.91 -26.77
C ALA A 317 -22.20 8.87 -26.56
N ASN A 318 -22.91 9.25 -27.63
CA ASN A 318 -24.02 10.19 -27.57
C ASN A 318 -25.12 9.77 -26.56
N ASP A 319 -25.36 8.47 -26.42
CA ASP A 319 -26.30 7.85 -25.49
C ASP A 319 -25.70 7.45 -24.13
N TYR A 320 -24.41 7.73 -23.89
CA TYR A 320 -23.80 7.56 -22.57
C TYR A 320 -24.50 8.45 -21.53
N ASP A 321 -24.94 7.81 -20.44
CA ASP A 321 -25.53 8.42 -19.25
C ASP A 321 -24.59 8.25 -18.06
N VAL A 322 -23.94 9.34 -17.67
CA VAL A 322 -22.96 9.37 -16.57
C VAL A 322 -23.58 9.04 -15.20
N ILE A 323 -24.89 9.22 -15.02
CA ILE A 323 -25.57 8.96 -13.74
C ILE A 323 -25.86 7.46 -13.62
N ALA A 324 -26.40 6.87 -14.69
CA ALA A 324 -26.86 5.49 -14.72
C ALA A 324 -25.74 4.47 -14.95
N ALA A 325 -24.58 4.88 -15.46
CA ALA A 325 -23.49 3.94 -15.74
C ALA A 325 -22.95 3.29 -14.46
N PRO A 326 -22.82 1.95 -14.41
CA PRO A 326 -22.26 1.24 -13.26
C PRO A 326 -20.76 1.52 -13.09
N LYS A 327 -20.06 1.73 -14.20
CA LYS A 327 -18.64 2.11 -14.25
C LYS A 327 -18.53 3.55 -14.71
N ASP A 328 -17.57 4.26 -14.12
CA ASP A 328 -17.22 5.59 -14.59
C ASP A 328 -16.39 5.54 -15.88
N VAL A 329 -17.06 5.74 -17.01
CA VAL A 329 -16.42 5.76 -18.33
C VAL A 329 -15.53 6.98 -18.48
N ILE A 330 -15.86 8.11 -17.87
CA ILE A 330 -15.04 9.33 -17.96
C ILE A 330 -13.68 9.08 -17.31
N LEU A 331 -13.65 8.53 -16.09
CA LEU A 331 -12.38 8.16 -15.43
C LEU A 331 -11.60 7.11 -16.21
N HIS A 332 -12.29 6.12 -16.78
CA HIS A 332 -11.67 5.11 -17.63
C HIS A 332 -10.97 5.72 -18.86
N GLU A 333 -11.66 6.61 -19.58
CA GLU A 333 -11.07 7.30 -20.74
C GLU A 333 -9.96 8.27 -20.36
N ILE A 334 -10.06 8.92 -19.19
CA ILE A 334 -8.96 9.72 -18.63
C ILE A 334 -7.74 8.82 -18.40
N GLY A 335 -7.94 7.61 -17.84
CA GLY A 335 -6.89 6.60 -17.70
C GLY A 335 -6.17 6.33 -19.03
N HIS A 336 -6.90 6.11 -20.11
CA HIS A 336 -6.32 5.95 -21.45
C HIS A 336 -5.56 7.19 -21.92
N ALA A 337 -6.14 8.38 -21.83
CA ALA A 337 -5.46 9.63 -22.21
C ALA A 337 -4.17 9.85 -21.42
N PHE A 338 -4.08 9.28 -20.22
CA PHE A 338 -2.96 9.39 -19.30
C PHE A 338 -1.90 8.30 -19.49
N GLY A 339 -2.12 7.33 -20.38
CA GLY A 339 -1.16 6.28 -20.68
C GLY A 339 -1.49 4.91 -20.08
N LEU A 340 -2.69 4.73 -19.54
CA LEU A 340 -3.15 3.41 -19.15
C LEU A 340 -3.72 2.63 -20.36
N LYS A 341 -3.54 1.32 -20.37
CA LYS A 341 -4.15 0.38 -21.31
C LYS A 341 -5.05 -0.58 -20.56
N HIS A 342 -5.90 -1.30 -21.30
CA HIS A 342 -6.64 -2.40 -20.70
C HIS A 342 -5.68 -3.47 -20.15
N PRO A 343 -5.98 -4.07 -18.99
CA PRO A 343 -5.13 -5.08 -18.34
C PRO A 343 -4.96 -6.36 -19.18
N PHE A 344 -5.89 -6.67 -20.08
CA PHE A 344 -5.87 -7.84 -20.97
C PHE A 344 -5.24 -7.56 -22.35
N GLU A 345 -4.89 -6.31 -22.66
CA GLU A 345 -4.38 -5.92 -23.98
C GLU A 345 -2.86 -5.91 -24.04
N GLY A 346 -2.29 -6.35 -25.17
CA GLY A 346 -0.85 -6.28 -25.40
C GLY A 346 -0.03 -7.17 -24.47
N SER A 347 1.19 -6.76 -24.15
CA SER A 347 2.08 -7.48 -23.23
C SER A 347 2.84 -6.47 -22.36
N PRO A 348 2.98 -6.72 -21.03
CA PRO A 348 2.38 -7.82 -20.27
C PRO A 348 0.87 -7.64 -20.04
N THR A 349 0.20 -8.72 -19.65
CA THR A 349 -1.22 -8.74 -19.23
C THR A 349 -1.34 -9.03 -17.75
N MET A 350 -2.40 -8.52 -17.11
CA MET A 350 -2.69 -8.74 -15.71
C MET A 350 -3.08 -10.20 -15.45
N PRO A 351 -2.71 -10.79 -14.29
CA PRO A 351 -3.25 -12.08 -13.89
C PRO A 351 -4.79 -12.02 -13.74
N SER A 352 -5.48 -13.10 -14.11
CA SER A 352 -6.96 -13.11 -14.14
C SER A 352 -7.63 -12.91 -12.79
N SER A 353 -6.93 -13.13 -11.67
CA SER A 353 -7.43 -12.85 -10.32
C SER A 353 -7.54 -11.34 -10.04
N TYR A 354 -6.79 -10.52 -10.76
CA TYR A 354 -6.75 -9.07 -10.60
C TYR A 354 -7.37 -8.31 -11.79
N ASP A 355 -7.54 -8.96 -12.95
CA ASP A 355 -8.21 -8.39 -14.12
C ASP A 355 -9.73 -8.33 -13.92
N ASN A 356 -10.16 -7.42 -13.05
CA ASN A 356 -11.55 -7.07 -12.82
C ASN A 356 -11.72 -5.64 -12.29
N THR A 357 -12.96 -5.16 -12.29
CA THR A 357 -13.33 -3.80 -11.88
C THR A 357 -13.13 -3.51 -10.39
N LEU A 358 -12.81 -4.51 -9.55
CA LEU A 358 -12.48 -4.28 -8.15
C LEU A 358 -11.06 -3.73 -8.00
N TYR A 359 -10.12 -4.09 -8.88
CA TYR A 359 -8.73 -3.67 -8.75
C TYR A 359 -8.33 -2.54 -9.71
N THR A 360 -8.96 -2.47 -10.87
CA THR A 360 -8.69 -1.44 -11.87
C THR A 360 -9.95 -1.07 -12.62
N ILE A 361 -10.19 0.23 -12.76
CA ILE A 361 -11.23 0.77 -13.62
C ILE A 361 -10.93 0.49 -15.10
N MET A 362 -9.72 0.07 -15.45
CA MET A 362 -9.36 -0.33 -16.81
C MET A 362 -9.87 -1.72 -17.21
N SER A 363 -10.33 -2.56 -16.28
CA SER A 363 -10.87 -3.88 -16.66
C SER A 363 -12.27 -3.81 -17.27
N TYR A 364 -12.61 -4.85 -18.04
CA TYR A 364 -13.95 -5.13 -18.56
C TYR A 364 -14.64 -6.24 -17.76
N THR A 365 -13.91 -6.99 -16.94
CA THR A 365 -14.48 -8.08 -16.14
C THR A 365 -15.14 -7.49 -14.90
N GLN A 366 -16.46 -7.57 -14.84
CA GLN A 366 -17.24 -7.17 -13.68
C GLN A 366 -17.39 -8.37 -12.73
N GLU A 367 -17.03 -8.18 -11.45
CA GLU A 367 -17.23 -9.17 -10.39
C GLU A 367 -18.46 -8.81 -9.55
N GLU A 368 -19.30 -9.78 -9.20
CA GLU A 368 -20.47 -9.68 -8.27
C GLU A 368 -21.06 -8.26 -8.05
N THR A 369 -21.63 -7.67 -9.10
CA THR A 369 -21.87 -6.22 -9.21
C THR A 369 -23.31 -5.88 -9.56
N ALA A 370 -24.31 -6.67 -9.18
CA ALA A 370 -25.70 -6.26 -9.36
C ALA A 370 -26.50 -6.32 -8.08
N LEU A 371 -27.42 -5.39 -7.90
CA LEU A 371 -28.48 -5.48 -6.91
C LEU A 371 -29.71 -6.14 -7.53
N PRO A 372 -30.51 -6.87 -6.75
CA PRO A 372 -31.82 -7.26 -7.22
C PRO A 372 -32.70 -6.00 -7.27
N GLU A 373 -33.28 -5.73 -8.43
CA GLU A 373 -34.30 -4.70 -8.62
C GLU A 373 -35.66 -5.37 -8.66
N ILE A 374 -36.54 -4.98 -7.73
CA ILE A 374 -37.89 -5.49 -7.64
C ILE A 374 -38.85 -4.40 -8.11
N THR A 375 -39.63 -4.71 -9.13
CA THR A 375 -40.73 -3.85 -9.58
C THR A 375 -42.04 -4.57 -9.41
N MET A 376 -43.07 -3.84 -8.98
CA MET A 376 -44.41 -4.38 -8.81
C MET A 376 -45.42 -3.60 -9.63
N LYS A 377 -46.54 -4.26 -9.94
CA LYS A 377 -47.67 -3.61 -10.59
C LYS A 377 -48.98 -4.19 -10.09
N ASN A 378 -49.85 -3.32 -9.60
CA ASN A 378 -51.20 -3.68 -9.23
C ASN A 378 -52.11 -3.74 -10.47
N LEU A 379 -52.81 -4.87 -10.64
CA LEU A 379 -53.72 -5.13 -11.76
C LEU A 379 -55.19 -5.17 -11.33
N GLY A 380 -55.49 -4.78 -10.08
CA GLY A 380 -56.82 -4.80 -9.49
C GLY A 380 -57.10 -6.11 -8.74
N ASP A 381 -57.51 -7.16 -9.46
CA ASP A 381 -57.83 -8.47 -8.86
C ASP A 381 -56.57 -9.33 -8.60
N SER A 382 -55.41 -8.88 -9.09
CA SER A 382 -54.10 -9.53 -8.95
C SER A 382 -52.99 -8.49 -8.97
N PHE A 383 -51.76 -8.93 -8.77
CA PHE A 383 -50.57 -8.13 -8.97
C PHE A 383 -49.53 -8.95 -9.74
N GLU A 384 -48.59 -8.26 -10.38
CA GLU A 384 -47.39 -8.84 -10.98
C GLU A 384 -46.16 -8.22 -10.31
N TYR A 385 -45.08 -9.00 -10.21
CA TYR A 385 -43.78 -8.49 -9.82
C TYR A 385 -42.71 -9.08 -10.72
N THR A 386 -41.65 -8.30 -10.97
CA THR A 386 -40.46 -8.78 -11.68
C THR A 386 -39.23 -8.56 -10.81
N VAL A 387 -38.24 -9.43 -11.00
CA VAL A 387 -36.94 -9.34 -10.35
C VAL A 387 -35.90 -9.28 -11.46
N GLN A 388 -35.16 -8.19 -11.53
CA GLN A 388 -34.09 -7.96 -12.49
C GLN A 388 -32.78 -7.65 -11.75
N THR A 389 -31.67 -7.63 -12.48
CA THR A 389 -30.39 -7.16 -11.95
C THR A 389 -30.20 -5.70 -12.32
N ASP A 390 -29.88 -4.87 -11.34
CA ASP A 390 -29.43 -3.50 -11.52
C ASP A 390 -27.91 -3.43 -11.29
N PRO A 391 -27.10 -3.22 -12.35
CA PRO A 391 -25.66 -3.17 -12.22
C PRO A 391 -25.19 -2.00 -11.33
N ILE A 392 -24.39 -2.33 -10.33
CA ILE A 392 -23.55 -1.43 -9.55
C ILE A 392 -22.10 -1.57 -10.01
N GLY A 393 -21.23 -0.61 -9.71
CA GLY A 393 -19.84 -0.73 -10.10
C GLY A 393 -18.94 0.36 -9.54
N ARG A 394 -17.66 0.25 -9.85
CA ARG A 394 -16.63 1.18 -9.40
C ARG A 394 -16.76 2.53 -10.12
N LYS A 395 -16.87 3.59 -9.33
CA LYS A 395 -16.96 4.99 -9.81
C LYS A 395 -15.74 5.85 -9.45
N SER A 396 -14.70 5.24 -8.88
CA SER A 396 -13.42 5.85 -8.52
C SER A 396 -12.26 5.05 -9.12
N ILE A 397 -11.04 5.58 -9.03
CA ILE A 397 -9.85 4.79 -9.40
C ILE A 397 -9.69 3.55 -8.50
N GLY A 398 -9.20 2.46 -9.08
CA GLY A 398 -8.80 1.25 -8.35
C GLY A 398 -7.37 1.33 -7.82
N TYR A 399 -6.99 0.37 -6.98
CA TYR A 399 -5.66 0.32 -6.38
C TYR A 399 -4.54 0.32 -7.43
N TYR A 400 -4.64 -0.54 -8.44
CA TYR A 400 -3.60 -0.61 -9.48
C TYR A 400 -3.63 0.58 -10.44
N ASP A 401 -4.77 1.24 -10.60
CA ASP A 401 -4.84 2.51 -11.34
C ASP A 401 -4.04 3.58 -10.61
N LEU A 402 -4.23 3.71 -9.29
CA LEU A 402 -3.51 4.68 -8.47
C LEU A 402 -2.01 4.45 -8.52
N LEU A 403 -1.54 3.20 -8.34
CA LEU A 403 -0.12 2.88 -8.42
C LEU A 403 0.46 3.18 -9.80
N ALA A 404 -0.24 2.83 -10.88
CA ALA A 404 0.20 3.11 -12.24
C ALA A 404 0.25 4.63 -12.52
N LEU A 405 -0.75 5.37 -12.08
CA LEU A 405 -0.81 6.82 -12.26
C LEU A 405 0.24 7.56 -11.40
N ARG A 406 0.47 7.13 -10.15
CA ARG A 406 1.56 7.66 -9.30
C ARG A 406 2.94 7.37 -9.89
N TYR A 407 3.14 6.20 -10.52
CA TYR A 407 4.36 5.94 -11.29
C TYR A 407 4.55 6.92 -12.46
N LEU A 408 3.48 7.21 -13.22
CA LEU A 408 3.57 8.09 -14.38
C LEU A 408 3.73 9.57 -13.98
N TYR A 409 2.95 10.04 -13.02
CA TYR A 409 2.76 11.47 -12.73
C TYR A 409 3.34 11.91 -11.39
N GLY A 410 3.96 11.01 -10.63
CA GLY A 410 4.36 11.25 -9.25
C GLY A 410 3.15 11.24 -8.30
N SER A 411 3.42 11.29 -7.00
CA SER A 411 2.42 11.41 -5.94
C SER A 411 2.38 12.83 -5.37
N THR A 412 1.22 13.21 -4.86
CA THR A 412 1.08 14.27 -3.86
C THR A 412 0.67 13.60 -2.55
N GLU A 413 1.26 14.01 -1.44
CA GLU A 413 0.88 13.57 -0.09
C GLU A 413 -0.62 13.84 0.14
N HIS A 414 -1.37 12.80 0.50
CA HIS A 414 -2.81 12.85 0.71
C HIS A 414 -3.17 12.46 2.14
N ASP A 415 -4.10 13.19 2.77
CA ASP A 415 -4.65 12.92 4.11
C ASP A 415 -3.59 12.59 5.17
N LEU A 416 -2.76 13.58 5.53
CA LEU A 416 -1.59 13.41 6.42
C LEU A 416 -1.87 13.51 7.93
N THR A 417 -3.14 13.60 8.36
CA THR A 417 -3.47 13.95 9.75
C THR A 417 -3.84 12.75 10.59
N ASN A 418 -4.92 12.80 11.38
CA ASN A 418 -5.47 11.56 11.91
C ASN A 418 -6.91 11.46 11.42
N GLU A 419 -7.19 10.43 10.64
CA GLU A 419 -8.39 10.32 9.86
C GLU A 419 -9.28 9.21 10.42
N THR A 420 -10.57 9.31 10.11
CA THR A 420 -11.55 8.29 10.47
C THR A 420 -12.37 7.96 9.24
N TYR A 421 -12.26 6.72 8.79
CA TYR A 421 -12.92 6.21 7.60
C TYR A 421 -14.08 5.30 8.01
N ASP A 422 -15.30 5.81 7.87
CA ASP A 422 -16.51 5.02 8.09
C ASP A 422 -16.84 4.20 6.84
N ILE A 423 -16.58 2.89 6.91
CA ILE A 423 -16.81 1.97 5.79
C ILE A 423 -18.22 1.38 5.78
N SER A 424 -19.01 1.63 6.84
CA SER A 424 -20.41 1.18 6.96
C SER A 424 -21.29 1.83 5.89
N ASP A 425 -21.03 3.11 5.61
CA ASP A 425 -21.75 3.87 4.58
C ASP A 425 -21.48 3.34 3.17
N LEU A 426 -20.27 2.83 2.90
CA LEU A 426 -19.93 2.23 1.60
C LEU A 426 -20.75 0.96 1.36
N TYR A 427 -20.91 0.13 2.39
CA TYR A 427 -21.77 -1.05 2.32
C TYR A 427 -23.22 -0.67 2.04
N ASN A 428 -23.78 0.29 2.77
CA ASN A 428 -25.16 0.76 2.61
C ASN A 428 -25.42 1.38 1.23
N GLN A 429 -24.42 2.02 0.64
CA GLN A 429 -24.47 2.59 -0.70
C GLN A 429 -24.20 1.56 -1.81
N HIS A 430 -23.81 0.33 -1.45
CA HIS A 430 -23.35 -0.70 -2.39
C HIS A 430 -22.24 -0.18 -3.30
N ALA A 431 -21.31 0.60 -2.72
CA ALA A 431 -20.24 1.28 -3.41
C ALA A 431 -18.92 0.53 -3.25
N PHE A 432 -18.11 0.55 -4.31
CA PHE A 432 -16.73 0.07 -4.29
C PHE A 432 -15.79 1.26 -4.18
N ALA A 433 -14.95 1.27 -3.15
CA ALA A 433 -14.01 2.36 -2.91
C ALA A 433 -12.56 1.88 -2.78
N HIS A 434 -11.64 2.80 -3.04
CA HIS A 434 -10.25 2.71 -2.61
C HIS A 434 -9.97 3.93 -1.74
N ILE A 435 -9.54 3.70 -0.51
CA ILE A 435 -9.13 4.77 0.39
C ILE A 435 -7.67 5.08 0.09
N VAL A 436 -7.36 6.37 -0.03
CA VAL A 436 -6.01 6.88 -0.24
C VAL A 436 -5.63 7.70 0.97
N ASP A 437 -4.63 7.25 1.69
CA ASP A 437 -4.07 7.90 2.87
C ASP A 437 -2.57 7.65 2.83
N ASP A 438 -1.76 8.68 3.04
CA ASP A 438 -0.30 8.60 3.00
C ASP A 438 0.36 8.92 4.36
N GLY A 439 -0.42 9.08 5.43
CA GLY A 439 0.15 9.12 6.76
C GLY A 439 -0.78 9.65 7.83
N GLY A 440 -0.58 9.16 9.04
CA GLY A 440 -1.42 9.57 10.14
C GLY A 440 -1.40 8.57 11.25
N ILE A 441 -2.42 8.62 12.11
CA ILE A 441 -2.82 7.46 12.90
C ILE A 441 -4.32 7.32 12.72
N ASP A 442 -4.70 6.40 11.86
CA ASP A 442 -5.98 6.38 11.18
C ASP A 442 -6.87 5.27 11.68
N THR A 443 -8.17 5.52 11.66
CA THR A 443 -9.16 4.58 12.19
C THR A 443 -10.21 4.22 11.16
N VAL A 444 -10.34 2.94 10.86
CA VAL A 444 -11.50 2.40 10.16
C VAL A 444 -12.62 2.16 11.18
N VAL A 445 -13.81 2.65 10.87
CA VAL A 445 -15.03 2.44 11.68
C VAL A 445 -16.02 1.60 10.88
N LEU A 446 -16.55 0.58 11.54
CA LEU A 446 -17.55 -0.33 11.01
C LEU A 446 -18.71 -0.49 11.98
N ASP A 447 -19.85 0.11 11.69
CA ASP A 447 -21.12 -0.13 12.38
C ASP A 447 -22.04 -0.95 11.47
N SER A 448 -21.99 -2.27 11.63
CA SER A 448 -22.73 -3.23 10.83
C SER A 448 -23.28 -4.35 11.70
N GLN A 449 -24.49 -4.82 11.38
CA GLN A 449 -25.07 -6.02 11.98
C GLN A 449 -24.78 -7.28 11.13
N GLU A 450 -23.97 -7.12 10.09
CA GLU A 450 -23.57 -8.18 9.17
C GLU A 450 -22.10 -8.54 9.41
N PRO A 451 -21.75 -9.84 9.40
CA PRO A 451 -20.37 -10.29 9.57
C PRO A 451 -19.43 -9.62 8.58
N ALA A 452 -18.22 -9.27 8.99
CA ALA A 452 -17.26 -8.58 8.14
C ALA A 452 -15.92 -9.30 8.06
N TYR A 453 -15.26 -9.15 6.92
CA TYR A 453 -13.88 -9.54 6.70
C TYR A 453 -13.09 -8.26 6.45
N ILE A 454 -12.25 -7.84 7.38
CA ILE A 454 -11.48 -6.61 7.27
C ILE A 454 -9.99 -6.94 7.21
N ASP A 455 -9.27 -6.32 6.28
CA ASP A 455 -7.85 -6.57 6.06
C ASP A 455 -7.06 -5.27 6.09
N LEU A 456 -6.42 -5.00 7.23
CA LEU A 456 -5.66 -3.78 7.48
C LEU A 456 -4.35 -3.73 6.70
N ARG A 457 -3.89 -4.84 6.10
CA ARG A 457 -2.68 -4.85 5.25
C ARG A 457 -2.87 -3.94 4.03
N GLY A 458 -4.12 -3.78 3.59
CA GLY A 458 -4.49 -2.86 2.51
C GLY A 458 -3.87 -3.23 1.16
N GLY A 459 -3.88 -2.27 0.24
CA GLY A 459 -3.41 -2.46 -1.12
C GLY A 459 -4.28 -3.46 -1.90
N GLU A 460 -3.71 -4.62 -2.22
CA GLU A 460 -4.43 -5.67 -2.96
C GLU A 460 -5.43 -6.47 -2.11
N PHE A 461 -5.40 -6.32 -0.78
CA PHE A 461 -6.32 -7.04 0.09
C PHE A 461 -7.68 -6.32 0.18
N LEU A 462 -8.74 -7.02 -0.22
CA LEU A 462 -10.11 -6.51 -0.25
C LEU A 462 -10.82 -6.78 1.06
N SER A 463 -11.46 -5.76 1.63
CA SER A 463 -12.33 -5.88 2.79
C SER A 463 -13.80 -6.03 2.36
N SER A 464 -14.54 -6.86 3.09
CA SER A 464 -15.95 -7.22 2.83
C SER A 464 -16.80 -6.95 4.07
N ILE A 465 -18.04 -6.51 3.85
CA ILE A 465 -19.05 -6.31 4.89
C ILE A 465 -20.26 -7.15 4.45
N GLY A 466 -20.41 -8.36 4.98
CA GLY A 466 -21.40 -9.35 4.57
C GLY A 466 -20.87 -10.48 3.67
N ASP A 467 -21.57 -11.62 3.68
CA ASP A 467 -21.31 -12.79 2.81
C ASP A 467 -22.62 -13.44 2.33
N HIS A 468 -23.68 -12.63 2.20
CA HIS A 468 -25.00 -13.12 1.83
C HIS A 468 -25.79 -12.11 1.01
N LEU A 469 -26.88 -12.60 0.42
CA LEU A 469 -27.83 -11.75 -0.29
C LEU A 469 -28.25 -10.56 0.59
N PRO A 470 -28.44 -9.36 0.02
CA PRO A 470 -28.81 -8.17 0.77
C PRO A 470 -30.28 -8.24 1.19
N PHE A 471 -30.62 -9.15 2.11
CA PHE A 471 -32.00 -9.49 2.48
C PHE A 471 -32.76 -8.28 3.00
N ASN A 472 -32.09 -7.37 3.72
CA ASN A 472 -32.71 -6.15 4.23
C ASN A 472 -33.10 -5.21 3.08
N SER A 473 -32.22 -5.01 2.10
CA SER A 473 -32.53 -4.26 0.87
C SER A 473 -33.70 -4.90 0.10
N ILE A 474 -33.70 -6.22 -0.07
CA ILE A 474 -34.80 -6.96 -0.73
C ILE A 474 -36.14 -6.73 -0.01
N LYS A 475 -36.16 -6.85 1.32
CA LYS A 475 -37.38 -6.63 2.12
C LYS A 475 -37.87 -5.19 2.01
N GLN A 476 -36.95 -4.22 2.07
CA GLN A 476 -37.26 -2.81 1.95
C GLN A 476 -37.86 -2.48 0.58
N GLN A 477 -37.23 -2.93 -0.50
CA GLN A 477 -37.75 -2.74 -1.86
C GLN A 477 -39.15 -3.30 -2.02
N ILE A 478 -39.42 -4.51 -1.51
CA ILE A 478 -40.77 -5.10 -1.54
C ILE A 478 -41.77 -4.21 -0.79
N GLN A 479 -41.43 -3.74 0.41
CA GLN A 479 -42.33 -2.88 1.19
C GLN A 479 -42.61 -1.56 0.46
N GLU A 480 -41.59 -0.94 -0.12
CA GLU A 480 -41.70 0.30 -0.88
C GLU A 480 -42.57 0.11 -2.12
N GLN A 481 -42.31 -0.92 -2.92
CA GLN A 481 -43.11 -1.24 -4.12
C GLN A 481 -44.55 -1.60 -3.78
N MET A 482 -44.77 -2.38 -2.72
CA MET A 482 -46.12 -2.68 -2.24
C MET A 482 -46.86 -1.40 -1.82
N SER A 483 -46.17 -0.47 -1.17
CA SER A 483 -46.76 0.82 -0.79
C SER A 483 -47.04 1.71 -2.00
N LEU A 484 -46.16 1.71 -3.02
CA LEU A 484 -46.33 2.50 -4.23
C LEU A 484 -47.51 2.01 -5.09
N GLU A 485 -47.72 0.70 -5.13
CA GLU A 485 -48.75 0.04 -5.95
C GLU A 485 -50.03 -0.29 -5.16
N ASP A 486 -50.18 0.21 -3.92
CA ASP A 486 -51.33 -0.05 -3.04
C ASP A 486 -51.61 -1.55 -2.82
N ILE A 487 -50.56 -2.38 -2.73
CA ILE A 487 -50.66 -3.83 -2.52
C ILE A 487 -50.77 -4.13 -1.01
N PRO A 488 -51.77 -4.92 -0.55
CA PRO A 488 -51.94 -5.21 0.88
C PRO A 488 -50.73 -5.92 1.50
N SER A 489 -50.30 -5.46 2.69
CA SER A 489 -49.17 -6.03 3.44
C SER A 489 -49.32 -7.52 3.78
N SER A 490 -50.54 -8.07 3.74
CA SER A 490 -50.79 -9.51 3.91
C SER A 490 -50.12 -10.39 2.86
N TYR A 491 -49.73 -9.84 1.70
CA TYR A 491 -49.01 -10.56 0.65
C TYR A 491 -47.48 -10.55 0.83
N PHE A 492 -46.95 -9.82 1.83
CA PHE A 492 -45.51 -9.61 1.97
C PHE A 492 -44.72 -10.92 2.06
N ASP A 493 -45.13 -11.85 2.92
CA ASP A 493 -44.41 -13.12 3.11
C ASP A 493 -44.39 -13.97 1.83
N ASP A 494 -45.51 -14.01 1.10
CA ASP A 494 -45.63 -14.76 -0.16
C ASP A 494 -44.76 -14.12 -1.28
N ILE A 495 -44.76 -12.79 -1.38
CA ILE A 495 -43.93 -12.06 -2.34
C ILE A 495 -42.46 -12.23 -2.01
N TYR A 496 -42.08 -12.06 -0.75
CA TYR A 496 -40.69 -12.21 -0.30
C TYR A 496 -40.18 -13.63 -0.56
N ALA A 497 -40.97 -14.65 -0.24
CA ALA A 497 -40.62 -16.04 -0.56
C ALA A 497 -40.47 -16.26 -2.08
N GLY A 498 -41.38 -15.71 -2.89
CA GLY A 498 -41.31 -15.82 -4.35
C GLY A 498 -40.11 -15.11 -4.97
N VAL A 499 -39.75 -13.92 -4.48
CA VAL A 499 -38.54 -13.19 -4.89
C VAL A 499 -37.29 -14.00 -4.54
N LEU A 500 -37.19 -14.53 -3.32
CA LEU A 500 -36.06 -15.38 -2.93
C LEU A 500 -35.97 -16.64 -3.78
N ASP A 501 -37.10 -17.25 -4.13
CA ASP A 501 -37.14 -18.42 -5.01
C ASP A 501 -36.57 -18.10 -6.40
N ILE A 502 -36.94 -16.95 -6.98
CA ILE A 502 -36.39 -16.48 -8.27
C ILE A 502 -34.88 -16.29 -8.17
N ILE A 503 -34.38 -15.64 -7.12
CA ILE A 503 -32.94 -15.40 -6.95
C ILE A 503 -32.19 -16.73 -6.76
N GLN A 504 -32.70 -17.62 -5.90
CA GLN A 504 -32.02 -18.86 -5.53
C GLN A 504 -32.06 -19.92 -6.64
N GLN A 505 -33.14 -20.00 -7.42
CA GLN A 505 -33.30 -21.00 -8.48
C GLN A 505 -32.60 -20.63 -9.79
N ASN A 506 -32.05 -19.41 -9.91
CA ASN A 506 -31.32 -18.95 -11.10
C ASN A 506 -29.82 -18.79 -10.80
N PRO A 507 -28.98 -19.82 -11.05
CA PRO A 507 -27.55 -19.77 -10.70
C PRO A 507 -26.80 -18.60 -11.33
N SER A 508 -27.11 -18.24 -12.57
CA SER A 508 -26.50 -17.09 -13.26
C SER A 508 -26.90 -15.76 -12.64
N PHE A 509 -28.16 -15.64 -12.18
CA PHE A 509 -28.64 -14.45 -11.47
C PHE A 509 -27.96 -14.35 -10.12
N LYS A 510 -27.97 -15.44 -9.34
CA LYS A 510 -27.32 -15.51 -8.03
C LYS A 510 -25.84 -15.15 -8.09
N ALA A 511 -25.11 -15.60 -9.11
CA ALA A 511 -23.69 -15.32 -9.28
C ALA A 511 -23.38 -13.84 -9.60
N GLN A 512 -24.38 -13.04 -10.00
CA GLN A 512 -24.21 -11.61 -10.27
C GLN A 512 -24.58 -10.73 -9.08
N ILE A 513 -25.30 -11.26 -8.08
CA ILE A 513 -25.80 -10.44 -6.98
C ILE A 513 -24.67 -10.08 -6.02
N TYR A 514 -24.56 -8.79 -5.74
CA TYR A 514 -23.69 -8.23 -4.73
C TYR A 514 -24.07 -8.77 -3.35
N GLN A 515 -23.09 -9.38 -2.67
CA GLN A 515 -23.26 -10.04 -1.38
C GLN A 515 -22.57 -9.31 -0.24
N GLY A 516 -22.16 -8.04 -0.46
CA GLY A 516 -21.35 -7.30 0.51
C GLY A 516 -19.86 -7.59 0.44
N LYS A 517 -19.42 -8.31 -0.59
CA LYS A 517 -18.01 -8.63 -0.80
C LYS A 517 -17.24 -7.48 -1.42
N ASN A 518 -15.98 -7.36 -1.03
CA ASN A 518 -14.98 -6.52 -1.69
C ASN A 518 -15.35 -5.02 -1.72
N VAL A 519 -16.02 -4.53 -0.66
CA VAL A 519 -16.55 -3.16 -0.54
C VAL A 519 -15.44 -2.11 -0.66
N VAL A 520 -14.30 -2.36 -0.02
CA VAL A 520 -13.23 -1.36 0.11
C VAL A 520 -11.85 -1.98 0.05
N THR A 521 -10.93 -1.26 -0.60
CA THR A 521 -9.48 -1.48 -0.47
C THR A 521 -8.93 -0.37 0.43
N LEU A 522 -8.22 -0.77 1.48
CA LEU A 522 -7.52 0.16 2.38
C LEU A 522 -6.15 0.54 1.79
N PRO A 523 -5.57 1.68 2.17
CA PRO A 523 -4.20 2.02 1.79
C PRO A 523 -3.21 0.99 2.36
N GLU A 524 -2.19 0.63 1.59
CA GLU A 524 -1.26 -0.44 1.98
C GLU A 524 -0.48 -0.04 3.25
N ASN A 525 -0.57 -0.86 4.30
CA ASN A 525 0.09 -0.67 5.59
C ASN A 525 0.04 0.78 6.12
N SER A 526 -1.12 1.43 6.04
CA SER A 526 -1.30 2.83 6.47
C SER A 526 -2.47 3.04 7.43
N ILE A 527 -3.15 1.97 7.86
CA ILE A 527 -4.27 2.07 8.82
C ILE A 527 -3.88 1.39 10.12
N GLU A 528 -3.82 2.13 11.22
CA GLU A 528 -3.43 1.62 12.54
C GLU A 528 -4.61 1.06 13.33
N ASN A 529 -5.82 1.58 13.14
CA ASN A 529 -6.91 1.28 14.06
C ASN A 529 -8.16 0.78 13.35
N ILE A 530 -8.89 -0.10 14.05
CA ILE A 530 -10.24 -0.48 13.69
C ILE A 530 -11.15 -0.45 14.90
N VAL A 531 -12.36 0.07 14.69
CA VAL A 531 -13.47 0.01 15.64
C VAL A 531 -14.68 -0.54 14.91
N ALA A 532 -15.00 -1.81 15.15
CA ALA A 532 -16.23 -2.44 14.71
C ALA A 532 -17.29 -2.44 15.81
N THR A 533 -18.55 -2.64 15.43
CA THR A 533 -19.66 -2.83 16.36
C THR A 533 -20.68 -3.85 15.85
N GLY A 534 -20.74 -5.02 16.50
CA GLY A 534 -22.00 -5.75 16.67
C GLY A 534 -22.30 -6.91 15.71
N ALA A 535 -21.29 -7.49 15.05
CA ALA A 535 -21.40 -8.75 14.33
C ALA A 535 -20.16 -9.63 14.54
N ASP A 536 -20.14 -10.84 13.97
CA ASP A 536 -18.92 -11.66 13.98
C ASP A 536 -17.93 -11.08 12.95
N GLU A 537 -16.77 -10.60 13.38
CA GLU A 537 -15.72 -10.08 12.50
C GLU A 537 -14.56 -11.06 12.28
N ILE A 538 -13.96 -11.02 11.09
CA ILE A 538 -12.66 -11.59 10.79
C ILE A 538 -11.73 -10.44 10.41
N ILE A 539 -10.72 -10.18 11.25
CA ILE A 539 -9.78 -9.08 11.07
C ILE A 539 -8.38 -9.63 10.81
N TYR A 540 -7.78 -9.19 9.71
CA TYR A 540 -6.36 -9.36 9.43
C TYR A 540 -5.63 -8.07 9.75
N ASP A 541 -4.70 -8.20 10.67
CA ASP A 541 -3.86 -7.12 11.13
C ASP A 541 -2.74 -6.78 10.14
N ASN A 542 -2.13 -5.61 10.26
CA ASN A 542 -0.97 -5.22 9.47
C ASN A 542 0.32 -5.20 10.32
N ALA A 543 1.41 -4.63 9.80
CA ALA A 543 2.69 -4.66 10.51
C ALA A 543 2.94 -3.43 11.40
N LEU A 544 1.93 -2.56 11.56
CA LEU A 544 1.99 -1.36 12.38
C LEU A 544 1.59 -1.68 13.82
N ASP A 545 1.64 -0.69 14.70
CA ASP A 545 1.11 -0.84 16.06
C ASP A 545 -0.41 -0.62 16.01
N ASN A 546 -1.19 -1.70 16.12
CA ASN A 546 -2.61 -1.63 15.85
C ASN A 546 -3.49 -1.54 17.11
N ARG A 547 -4.59 -0.78 17.03
CA ARG A 547 -5.66 -0.82 18.04
C ARG A 547 -6.93 -1.40 17.42
N ILE A 548 -7.28 -2.60 17.86
CA ILE A 548 -8.39 -3.39 17.33
C ILE A 548 -9.49 -3.52 18.39
N ILE A 549 -10.69 -3.03 18.06
CA ILE A 549 -11.90 -3.21 18.87
C ILE A 549 -12.98 -3.82 17.98
N THR A 550 -13.50 -4.98 18.34
CA THR A 550 -14.52 -5.70 17.54
C THR A 550 -15.93 -5.51 18.10
N GLY A 551 -16.06 -5.44 19.42
CA GLY A 551 -17.28 -4.97 20.08
C GLY A 551 -18.19 -6.08 20.54
N SER A 552 -19.10 -6.59 19.72
CA SER A 552 -19.96 -7.71 20.11
C SER A 552 -20.05 -8.69 18.96
N GLY A 553 -19.88 -9.97 19.20
CA GLY A 553 -19.68 -10.95 18.13
C GLY A 553 -18.86 -12.12 18.62
N ASN A 554 -18.65 -13.13 17.79
CA ASN A 554 -17.57 -14.11 18.03
C ASN A 554 -16.48 -13.81 17.01
N ASP A 555 -15.51 -13.01 17.42
CA ASP A 555 -14.59 -12.38 16.51
C ASP A 555 -13.31 -13.19 16.34
N ILE A 556 -12.71 -13.09 15.16
CA ILE A 556 -11.45 -13.76 14.82
C ILE A 556 -10.45 -12.71 14.37
N ILE A 557 -9.34 -12.61 15.09
CA ILE A 557 -8.28 -11.65 14.81
C ILE A 557 -6.99 -12.41 14.48
N TYR A 558 -6.42 -12.15 13.30
CA TYR A 558 -5.12 -12.65 12.87
C TYR A 558 -4.08 -11.56 13.08
N VAL A 559 -3.29 -11.69 14.14
CA VAL A 559 -2.28 -10.71 14.52
C VAL A 559 -1.03 -10.89 13.68
N SER A 560 -0.39 -9.79 13.33
CA SER A 560 0.83 -9.76 12.53
C SER A 560 1.99 -9.24 13.38
N GLN A 561 2.81 -8.31 12.87
CA GLN A 561 3.89 -7.66 13.61
C GLN A 561 3.39 -6.32 14.16
N GLY A 562 4.06 -5.78 15.18
CA GLY A 562 3.67 -4.51 15.80
C GLY A 562 3.22 -4.70 17.23
N ASP A 563 3.19 -3.60 18.00
CA ASP A 563 2.73 -3.59 19.37
C ASP A 563 1.21 -3.34 19.42
N ASP A 564 0.43 -4.43 19.42
CA ASP A 564 -1.02 -4.37 19.23
C ASP A 564 -1.81 -4.32 20.54
N THR A 565 -2.94 -3.60 20.52
CA THR A 565 -3.96 -3.65 21.58
C THR A 565 -5.27 -4.14 21.01
N ILE A 566 -5.77 -5.24 21.54
CA ILE A 566 -6.96 -5.95 21.03
C ILE A 566 -7.99 -6.10 22.15
N ASP A 567 -9.20 -5.61 21.89
CA ASP A 567 -10.37 -5.82 22.74
C ASP A 567 -11.47 -6.53 21.94
N GLY A 568 -11.70 -7.81 22.27
CA GLY A 568 -12.76 -8.63 21.64
C GLY A 568 -14.18 -8.21 22.05
N GLY A 569 -14.32 -7.56 23.21
CA GLY A 569 -15.60 -7.10 23.72
C GLY A 569 -16.53 -8.24 24.21
N GLU A 570 -17.76 -8.30 23.71
CA GLU A 570 -18.76 -9.28 24.12
C GLU A 570 -18.85 -10.46 23.14
N GLY A 571 -18.51 -11.67 23.60
CA GLY A 571 -18.86 -12.91 22.90
C GLY A 571 -17.82 -14.00 23.12
N ILE A 572 -17.43 -14.70 22.06
CA ILE A 572 -16.35 -15.71 22.11
C ILE A 572 -15.31 -15.36 21.05
N ASP A 573 -14.26 -14.70 21.49
CA ASP A 573 -13.28 -14.08 20.62
C ASP A 573 -12.00 -14.91 20.55
N THR A 574 -11.46 -15.02 19.35
CA THR A 574 -10.30 -15.85 19.03
C THR A 574 -9.20 -15.03 18.39
N VAL A 575 -8.02 -15.05 19.02
CA VAL A 575 -6.81 -14.43 18.49
C VAL A 575 -5.88 -15.53 17.96
N TYR A 576 -5.49 -15.42 16.69
CA TYR A 576 -4.46 -16.23 16.06
C TYR A 576 -3.15 -15.48 16.08
N LEU A 577 -2.14 -16.06 16.73
CA LEU A 577 -0.84 -15.43 16.86
C LEU A 577 0.12 -15.89 15.75
N PRO A 578 1.12 -15.06 15.40
CA PRO A 578 2.29 -15.53 14.66
C PRO A 578 2.97 -16.69 15.39
N ASP A 579 3.61 -17.59 14.65
CA ASP A 579 4.38 -18.72 15.21
C ASP A 579 5.66 -18.22 15.93
N LYS A 580 5.45 -17.70 17.15
CA LYS A 580 6.45 -17.11 18.04
C LYS A 580 6.24 -17.62 19.48
N GLN A 581 7.28 -17.49 20.30
CA GLN A 581 7.19 -17.77 21.73
C GLN A 581 6.86 -16.47 22.48
N TYR A 582 5.77 -16.48 23.24
CA TYR A 582 5.35 -15.34 24.05
C TYR A 582 5.51 -15.63 25.54
N GLN A 583 5.99 -14.64 26.27
CA GLN A 583 5.85 -14.58 27.71
C GLN A 583 4.50 -13.94 28.06
N GLU A 584 3.65 -14.69 28.75
CA GLU A 584 2.36 -14.20 29.25
C GLU A 584 2.51 -13.41 30.55
N ILE A 585 1.92 -12.21 30.60
CA ILE A 585 1.87 -11.35 31.78
C ILE A 585 0.44 -10.85 31.96
N GLN A 586 -0.25 -11.29 33.01
CA GLN A 586 -1.59 -10.78 33.33
C GLN A 586 -1.51 -9.60 34.31
N THR A 587 -2.09 -8.44 33.96
CA THR A 587 -2.26 -7.31 34.89
C THR A 587 -3.54 -6.53 34.58
N ASP A 588 -4.25 -6.11 35.63
CA ASP A 588 -5.45 -5.27 35.55
C ASP A 588 -6.55 -5.76 34.57
N GLY A 589 -6.68 -7.08 34.38
CA GLY A 589 -7.67 -7.67 33.49
C GLY A 589 -7.24 -7.79 32.03
N ILE A 590 -6.02 -7.35 31.70
CA ILE A 590 -5.40 -7.46 30.37
C ILE A 590 -4.33 -8.57 30.42
N LEU A 591 -4.27 -9.38 29.38
CA LEU A 591 -3.21 -10.35 29.13
C LEU A 591 -2.22 -9.74 28.15
N TYR A 592 -0.99 -9.53 28.59
CA TYR A 592 0.09 -9.09 27.73
C TYR A 592 0.88 -10.31 27.26
N LEU A 593 1.03 -10.45 25.95
CA LEU A 593 1.89 -11.42 25.30
C LEU A 593 3.14 -10.68 24.85
N VAL A 594 4.28 -10.97 25.49
CA VAL A 594 5.53 -10.27 25.25
C VAL A 594 6.52 -11.22 24.57
N SER A 595 6.95 -10.87 23.37
CA SER A 595 8.08 -11.50 22.70
C SER A 595 9.29 -10.55 22.72
N ASP A 596 10.35 -10.91 21.99
CA ASP A 596 11.56 -10.09 21.88
C ASP A 596 11.34 -8.79 21.06
N ASP A 597 10.33 -8.76 20.20
CA ASP A 597 10.11 -7.73 19.18
C ASP A 597 8.65 -7.24 19.09
N GLN A 598 7.78 -7.69 19.98
CA GLN A 598 6.35 -7.41 19.92
C GLN A 598 5.68 -7.57 21.30
N VAL A 599 4.75 -6.67 21.59
CA VAL A 599 3.87 -6.70 22.75
C VAL A 599 2.43 -6.66 22.29
N ILE A 600 1.68 -7.73 22.56
CA ILE A 600 0.25 -7.78 22.25
C ILE A 600 -0.53 -7.71 23.56
N ALA A 601 -1.33 -6.67 23.72
CA ALA A 601 -2.24 -6.48 24.85
C ALA A 601 -3.64 -7.00 24.49
N LEU A 602 -4.06 -8.09 25.12
CA LEU A 602 -5.34 -8.75 24.88
C LEU A 602 -6.31 -8.49 26.03
N GLN A 603 -7.50 -8.04 25.69
CA GLN A 603 -8.62 -7.87 26.60
C GLN A 603 -9.87 -8.54 26.02
N ASN A 604 -10.66 -9.18 26.89
CA ASN A 604 -11.89 -9.88 26.50
C ASN A 604 -11.67 -10.88 25.35
N ILE A 605 -10.66 -11.76 25.49
CA ILE A 605 -10.35 -12.82 24.52
C ILE A 605 -10.50 -14.19 25.20
N GLU A 606 -11.34 -15.05 24.65
CA GLU A 606 -11.60 -16.40 25.18
C GLU A 606 -10.60 -17.44 24.66
N HIS A 607 -10.11 -17.26 23.43
CA HIS A 607 -9.28 -18.22 22.73
C HIS A 607 -8.05 -17.58 22.10
N ILE A 608 -6.90 -18.22 22.30
CA ILE A 608 -5.62 -17.83 21.72
C ILE A 608 -5.05 -19.09 21.06
N VAL A 609 -4.70 -19.00 19.78
CA VAL A 609 -4.30 -20.14 18.93
C VAL A 609 -2.89 -19.96 18.40
#